data_AF-A0A8E2AMZ0-F1
#
_entry.id   AF-A0A8E2AMZ0-F1
#
_cell.length_a   1.000
_cell.length_b   1.000
_cell.length_c   1.000
_cell.angle_alpha   90.00
_cell.angle_beta   90.00
_cell.angle_gamma   90.00
#
_symmetry.space_group_name_H-M   'P 1'
#
loop_
_entity.id
_entity.type
_entity.pdbx_description
1 polymer ?
#
loop_
_entity_poly.entity_id
_entity_poly.type
_entity_poly.pdbx_seq_one_letter_code
_entity_poly.pdbx_strand_id
1 'polypeptide(L)'
;MPHAGSSAIPHPVLRKSSPGSDASAFSMLMSSYKEVAAWKEASAAEDRNFRPTRANGGRRHAPFYKVLQGMPIAVDAFRYGTIPGITAYFLTHAHSDHYTNLSSNWKSGPIYCSEGTANLIVHMLGVDRKWVRPLPMDVPTVVPDTGGVSVTLIEANHCPGSCLFLFEGPQTVNAGDSAYSSPFVGSKRMFRYLHCGDFRASPQHVLHPSVKNKRIDHVYLDTTYLDPKYCFPPQPQVIAACAELARRIVRGEPLEDGDPKGKQKETMDSWVTVHEKTDKKEESIAGRVLVIVGTYSIGKERIVKAIARALGTKVFCDSRKEAILRCEADLELDALLTRDPLEGGVHLVPLGVIASDRLKDYVARFKGHYSRAIGFRPTGWTYTPPSGTDTSNIPSLLSLIKRAQSRTYTCANLRPTKNSSPCLQVYGVPYSEHSSFFELSAFALSLDWGRMIATVNVGSESGRKKMGRWIERWEAERKKGGGGVVQYRAPDYW
;
A
#
# COMPACT_ATOMS: atom_id res chain seq x y z
N MET A 1 -56.32 -76.62 13.94
CA MET A 1 -56.24 -75.72 12.78
C MET A 1 -56.55 -74.30 13.27
N PRO A 2 -55.54 -73.51 13.70
CA PRO A 2 -55.72 -72.10 14.06
C PRO A 2 -55.23 -71.18 12.92
N HIS A 3 -55.99 -70.14 12.59
CA HIS A 3 -55.54 -69.03 11.75
C HIS A 3 -55.02 -67.89 12.62
N ALA A 4 -53.79 -67.47 12.33
CA ALA A 4 -52.98 -66.53 13.09
C ALA A 4 -53.29 -65.08 12.74
N GLY A 5 -53.39 -64.23 13.77
CA GLY A 5 -53.40 -62.78 13.66
C GLY A 5 -52.01 -62.21 13.42
N SER A 6 -51.92 -61.21 12.55
CA SER A 6 -50.71 -60.46 12.23
C SER A 6 -50.43 -59.42 13.33
N SER A 7 -49.28 -59.55 14.00
CA SER A 7 -48.66 -58.46 14.79
C SER A 7 -47.34 -58.07 14.13
N ALA A 8 -47.21 -56.79 13.80
CA ALA A 8 -46.04 -56.22 13.18
C ALA A 8 -44.95 -55.96 14.24
N ILE A 9 -43.78 -56.59 14.08
CA ILE A 9 -42.55 -56.27 14.81
C ILE A 9 -41.68 -55.41 13.87
N PRO A 10 -41.20 -54.22 14.27
CA PRO A 10 -40.30 -53.44 13.44
C PRO A 10 -38.87 -53.98 13.54
N HIS A 11 -38.30 -54.36 12.40
CA HIS A 11 -36.86 -54.65 12.25
C HIS A 11 -36.03 -53.36 12.34
N PRO A 12 -34.84 -53.38 12.99
CA PRO A 12 -33.99 -52.21 13.10
C PRO A 12 -33.36 -51.88 11.75
N VAL A 13 -33.62 -50.66 11.26
CA VAL A 13 -32.94 -50.08 10.11
C VAL A 13 -31.49 -49.77 10.50
N LEU A 14 -30.55 -50.51 9.91
CA LEU A 14 -29.12 -50.16 9.94
C LEU A 14 -28.93 -48.82 9.23
N ARG A 15 -28.78 -47.76 10.02
CA ARG A 15 -28.42 -46.42 9.56
C ARG A 15 -26.98 -46.47 9.04
N LYS A 16 -26.79 -46.34 7.73
CA LYS A 16 -25.47 -46.02 7.15
C LYS A 16 -25.02 -44.69 7.77
N SER A 17 -23.93 -44.71 8.53
CA SER A 17 -23.26 -43.52 9.01
C SER A 17 -22.64 -42.78 7.81
N SER A 18 -23.08 -41.55 7.61
CA SER A 18 -22.48 -40.59 6.69
C SER A 18 -21.10 -40.14 7.22
N PRO A 19 -20.02 -40.18 6.43
CA PRO A 19 -18.75 -39.55 6.81
C PRO A 19 -18.86 -38.05 6.53
N GLY A 20 -19.14 -37.24 7.55
CA GLY A 20 -19.43 -35.83 7.31
C GLY A 20 -19.60 -34.96 8.56
N SER A 21 -18.61 -34.93 9.44
CA SER A 21 -18.42 -33.82 10.41
C SER A 21 -16.99 -33.76 10.92
N ASP A 22 -16.41 -34.92 11.24
CA ASP A 22 -15.11 -34.99 11.92
C ASP A 22 -13.93 -34.71 10.99
N ALA A 23 -14.02 -35.06 9.70
CA ALA A 23 -12.97 -34.77 8.72
C ALA A 23 -12.79 -33.26 8.45
N SER A 24 -13.86 -32.47 8.57
CA SER A 24 -13.86 -31.01 8.39
C SER A 24 -13.19 -30.32 9.58
N ALA A 25 -13.55 -30.71 10.80
CA ALA A 25 -12.94 -30.19 12.02
C ALA A 25 -11.46 -30.61 12.13
N PHE A 26 -11.12 -31.86 11.80
CA PHE A 26 -9.75 -32.35 11.81
C PHE A 26 -8.88 -31.67 10.73
N SER A 27 -9.41 -31.46 9.52
CA SER A 27 -8.71 -30.69 8.47
C SER A 27 -8.51 -29.22 8.87
N MET A 28 -9.50 -28.59 9.51
CA MET A 28 -9.36 -27.22 10.03
C MET A 28 -8.33 -27.13 11.15
N LEU A 29 -8.35 -28.06 12.11
CA LEU A 29 -7.34 -28.16 13.18
C LEU A 29 -5.94 -28.41 12.62
N MET A 30 -5.77 -29.36 11.70
CA MET A 30 -4.47 -29.63 11.08
C MET A 30 -3.98 -28.46 10.22
N SER A 31 -4.88 -27.73 9.57
CA SER A 31 -4.54 -26.50 8.86
C SER A 31 -4.10 -25.39 9.81
N SER A 32 -4.75 -25.24 10.96
CA SER A 32 -4.40 -24.23 11.97
C SER A 32 -3.08 -24.56 12.67
N TYR A 33 -2.80 -25.84 12.99
CA TYR A 33 -1.50 -26.27 13.51
C TYR A 33 -0.36 -26.01 12.52
N LYS A 34 -0.55 -26.36 11.24
CA LYS A 34 0.43 -26.09 10.18
C LYS A 34 0.65 -24.60 9.96
N GLU A 35 -0.40 -23.80 10.06
CA GLU A 35 -0.32 -22.34 9.96
C GLU A 35 0.44 -21.73 11.15
N VAL A 36 0.17 -22.17 12.38
CA VAL A 36 0.93 -21.75 13.57
C VAL A 36 2.41 -22.09 13.43
N ALA A 37 2.74 -23.29 12.94
CA ALA A 37 4.12 -23.69 12.68
C ALA A 37 4.79 -22.79 11.62
N ALA A 38 4.12 -22.53 10.50
CA ALA A 38 4.64 -21.65 9.45
C ALA A 38 4.85 -20.20 9.94
N TRP A 39 3.97 -19.70 10.82
CA TRP A 39 4.15 -18.38 11.44
C TRP A 39 5.31 -18.35 12.45
N LYS A 40 5.59 -19.46 13.13
CA LYS A 40 6.74 -19.58 14.02
C LYS A 40 8.05 -19.57 13.22
N GLU A 41 8.11 -20.31 12.12
CA GLU A 41 9.22 -20.30 11.16
C GLU A 41 9.43 -18.87 10.62
N ALA A 42 8.37 -18.20 10.20
CA ALA A 42 8.44 -16.85 9.67
C ALA A 42 8.91 -15.81 10.70
N SER A 43 8.46 -15.91 11.96
CA SER A 43 8.96 -15.05 13.03
C SER A 43 10.47 -15.21 13.26
N ALA A 44 11.00 -16.44 13.17
CA ALA A 44 12.44 -16.67 13.26
C ALA A 44 13.19 -16.13 12.02
N ALA A 45 12.60 -16.29 10.83
CA ALA A 45 13.14 -15.78 9.57
C ALA A 45 13.22 -14.25 9.53
N GLU A 46 12.37 -13.53 10.26
CA GLU A 46 12.36 -12.04 10.29
C GLU A 46 13.20 -11.43 11.41
N ASP A 47 13.85 -12.23 12.27
CA ASP A 47 14.64 -11.70 13.37
C ASP A 47 15.83 -10.86 12.86
N ARG A 48 15.87 -9.58 13.23
CA ARG A 48 16.93 -8.64 12.84
C ARG A 48 18.32 -9.05 13.34
N ASN A 49 18.38 -9.81 14.43
CA ASN A 49 19.63 -10.27 15.04
C ASN A 49 20.14 -11.60 14.46
N PHE A 50 19.35 -12.25 13.58
CA PHE A 50 19.76 -13.50 12.97
C PHE A 50 21.03 -13.35 12.13
N ARG A 51 21.96 -14.27 12.35
CA ARG A 51 23.21 -14.40 11.60
C ARG A 51 23.20 -15.73 10.83
N PRO A 52 23.48 -15.71 9.51
CA PRO A 52 23.61 -16.95 8.75
C PRO A 52 24.71 -17.85 9.30
N THR A 53 24.50 -19.17 9.27
CA THR A 53 25.44 -20.17 9.77
C THR A 53 25.75 -21.17 8.67
N ARG A 54 26.84 -21.95 8.78
CA ARG A 54 27.09 -23.01 7.79
C ARG A 54 25.97 -24.06 7.77
N ALA A 55 25.32 -24.31 8.90
CA ALA A 55 24.25 -25.29 9.05
C ALA A 55 22.95 -24.93 8.29
N ASN A 56 22.69 -23.65 8.02
CA ASN A 56 21.54 -23.20 7.23
C ASN A 56 21.90 -22.80 5.79
N GLY A 57 22.99 -23.37 5.27
CA GLY A 57 23.50 -23.06 3.93
C GLY A 57 24.06 -21.65 3.80
N GLY A 58 24.41 -20.99 4.92
CA GLY A 58 24.98 -19.64 4.91
C GLY A 58 23.97 -18.55 4.55
N ARG A 59 22.66 -18.80 4.69
CA ARG A 59 21.61 -17.83 4.37
C ARG A 59 20.49 -17.78 5.40
N ARG A 60 19.63 -16.77 5.28
CA ARG A 60 18.37 -16.64 6.02
C ARG A 60 17.28 -17.42 5.30
N HIS A 61 16.46 -18.15 6.03
CA HIS A 61 15.31 -18.85 5.44
C HIS A 61 14.25 -17.85 4.98
N ALA A 62 13.62 -18.12 3.84
CA ALA A 62 12.51 -17.32 3.36
C ALA A 62 11.21 -17.69 4.10
N PRO A 63 10.45 -16.73 4.64
CA PRO A 63 9.17 -17.00 5.27
C PRO A 63 8.14 -17.47 4.23
N PHE A 64 7.19 -18.30 4.66
CA PHE A 64 6.21 -18.93 3.76
C PHE A 64 5.37 -17.91 2.97
N TYR A 65 5.11 -16.71 3.51
CA TYR A 65 4.31 -15.69 2.84
C TYR A 65 5.08 -14.93 1.75
N LYS A 66 6.37 -15.22 1.54
CA LYS A 66 7.21 -14.70 0.43
C LYS A 66 7.37 -15.70 -0.72
N VAL A 67 6.85 -16.91 -0.56
CA VAL A 67 6.91 -17.99 -1.56
C VAL A 67 5.48 -18.44 -1.89
N LEU A 68 5.16 -18.57 -3.17
CA LEU A 68 3.84 -19.02 -3.59
C LEU A 68 3.68 -20.51 -3.31
N GLN A 69 2.65 -20.88 -2.55
CA GLN A 69 2.46 -22.27 -2.15
C GLN A 69 2.31 -23.18 -3.39
N GLY A 70 3.16 -24.18 -3.53
CA GLY A 70 3.09 -25.12 -4.65
C GLY A 70 3.60 -24.57 -5.99
N MET A 71 4.21 -23.39 -6.04
CA MET A 71 4.84 -22.83 -7.25
C MET A 71 6.30 -22.44 -6.99
N PRO A 72 7.21 -22.52 -7.99
CA PRO A 72 8.62 -22.16 -7.84
C PRO A 72 8.86 -20.65 -7.92
N ILE A 73 7.98 -19.86 -7.30
CA ILE A 73 7.91 -18.41 -7.42
C ILE A 73 8.05 -17.78 -6.03
N ALA A 74 8.98 -16.83 -5.91
CA ALA A 74 9.13 -15.99 -4.73
C ALA A 74 8.84 -14.52 -5.08
N VAL A 75 8.19 -13.80 -4.17
CA VAL A 75 7.81 -12.39 -4.35
C VAL A 75 8.44 -11.55 -3.24
N ASP A 76 9.15 -10.48 -3.60
CA ASP A 76 9.82 -9.54 -2.68
C ASP A 76 10.75 -10.24 -1.67
N ALA A 77 11.51 -11.23 -2.16
CA ALA A 77 12.25 -12.20 -1.36
C ALA A 77 13.79 -12.12 -1.57
N PHE A 78 14.31 -10.91 -1.81
CA PHE A 78 15.71 -10.71 -2.22
C PHE A 78 16.72 -10.80 -1.08
N ARG A 79 16.24 -10.76 0.18
CA ARG A 79 17.08 -10.83 1.38
C ARG A 79 17.61 -12.24 1.69
N TYR A 80 17.01 -13.27 1.10
CA TYR A 80 17.18 -14.66 1.54
C TYR A 80 18.20 -15.45 0.70
N GLY A 81 18.90 -14.81 -0.24
CA GLY A 81 19.85 -15.47 -1.14
C GLY A 81 19.15 -16.40 -2.15
N THR A 82 19.84 -17.47 -2.56
CA THR A 82 19.24 -18.49 -3.45
C THR A 82 18.29 -19.39 -2.66
N ILE A 83 17.00 -19.16 -2.83
CA ILE A 83 15.93 -19.91 -2.17
C ILE A 83 15.76 -21.28 -2.87
N PRO A 84 15.73 -22.41 -2.15
CA PRO A 84 15.62 -23.75 -2.75
C PRO A 84 14.38 -23.91 -3.63
N GLY A 85 14.57 -24.46 -4.82
CA GLY A 85 13.48 -24.76 -5.76
C GLY A 85 12.80 -23.54 -6.40
N ILE A 86 13.27 -22.31 -6.14
CA ILE A 86 12.75 -21.10 -6.78
C ILE A 86 13.47 -20.89 -8.11
N THR A 87 12.68 -20.73 -9.18
CA THR A 87 13.17 -20.47 -10.54
C THR A 87 12.83 -19.05 -11.01
N ALA A 88 11.85 -18.39 -10.37
CA ALA A 88 11.45 -17.03 -10.70
C ALA A 88 11.29 -16.15 -9.46
N TYR A 89 11.98 -15.01 -9.44
CA TYR A 89 11.86 -13.99 -8.40
C TYR A 89 11.05 -12.82 -8.95
N PHE A 90 10.09 -12.33 -8.18
CA PHE A 90 9.25 -11.20 -8.54
C PHE A 90 9.51 -10.03 -7.60
N LEU A 91 9.58 -8.81 -8.14
CA LEU A 91 9.64 -7.58 -7.36
C LEU A 91 8.40 -6.73 -7.68
N THR A 92 7.57 -6.49 -6.67
CA THR A 92 6.30 -5.76 -6.82
C THR A 92 6.52 -4.29 -7.13
N HIS A 93 7.51 -3.68 -6.48
CA HIS A 93 7.87 -2.27 -6.63
C HIS A 93 9.25 -1.95 -6.03
N ALA A 94 9.79 -0.76 -6.32
CA ALA A 94 11.14 -0.35 -5.90
C ALA A 94 11.19 0.41 -4.56
N HIS A 95 10.63 -0.17 -3.48
CA HIS A 95 10.92 0.26 -2.10
C HIS A 95 11.92 -0.66 -1.39
N SER A 96 12.71 -0.06 -0.49
CA SER A 96 13.92 -0.67 0.05
C SER A 96 13.70 -1.91 0.89
N ASP A 97 12.59 -1.97 1.60
CA ASP A 97 12.15 -3.13 2.37
C ASP A 97 11.76 -4.31 1.47
N HIS A 98 11.26 -4.07 0.26
CA HIS A 98 10.88 -5.11 -0.70
C HIS A 98 12.08 -5.65 -1.50
N TYR A 99 13.01 -4.79 -1.90
CA TYR A 99 14.24 -5.22 -2.59
C TYR A 99 15.42 -5.49 -1.65
N THR A 100 15.23 -5.54 -0.33
CA THR A 100 16.31 -5.63 0.67
C THR A 100 17.42 -6.62 0.24
N ASN A 101 18.67 -6.14 0.17
CA ASN A 101 19.89 -6.85 -0.30
C ASN A 101 20.01 -7.13 -1.82
N LEU A 102 19.05 -6.71 -2.63
CA LEU A 102 19.21 -6.69 -4.09
C LEU A 102 20.29 -5.67 -4.49
N SER A 103 21.21 -6.08 -5.37
CA SER A 103 22.35 -5.27 -5.82
C SER A 103 22.94 -5.81 -7.13
N SER A 104 23.99 -5.16 -7.63
CA SER A 104 24.81 -5.63 -8.75
C SER A 104 25.39 -7.04 -8.59
N ASN A 105 25.49 -7.55 -7.36
CA ASN A 105 26.00 -8.89 -7.07
C ASN A 105 24.94 -10.01 -7.18
N TRP A 106 23.69 -9.67 -7.56
CA TRP A 106 22.62 -10.66 -7.68
C TRP A 106 22.96 -11.75 -8.70
N LYS A 107 22.76 -13.02 -8.31
CA LYS A 107 23.02 -14.21 -9.13
C LYS A 107 22.01 -15.35 -8.90
N SER A 108 20.95 -15.12 -8.13
CA SER A 108 20.07 -16.19 -7.65
C SER A 108 18.95 -16.57 -8.63
N GLY A 109 18.72 -15.79 -9.69
CA GLY A 109 17.72 -16.10 -10.72
C GLY A 109 17.17 -14.87 -11.44
N PRO A 110 16.30 -15.06 -12.46
CA PRO A 110 15.64 -13.96 -13.15
C PRO A 110 14.68 -13.20 -12.22
N ILE A 111 14.63 -11.88 -12.40
CA ILE A 111 13.80 -10.92 -11.66
C ILE A 111 12.71 -10.39 -12.59
N TYR A 112 11.47 -10.74 -12.32
CA TYR A 112 10.29 -10.28 -13.05
C TYR A 112 9.64 -9.10 -12.31
N CYS A 113 9.33 -8.04 -13.04
CA CYS A 113 8.72 -6.83 -12.49
C CYS A 113 8.12 -5.98 -13.62
N SER A 114 7.47 -4.86 -13.29
CA SER A 114 7.08 -3.87 -14.27
C SER A 114 8.29 -3.18 -14.91
N GLU A 115 8.08 -2.52 -16.05
CA GLU A 115 9.13 -1.72 -16.71
C GLU A 115 9.67 -0.58 -15.81
N GLY A 116 8.78 0.15 -15.13
CA GLY A 116 9.19 1.20 -14.20
C GLY A 116 10.07 0.67 -13.07
N THR A 117 9.69 -0.46 -12.47
CA THR A 117 10.50 -1.12 -11.43
C THR A 117 11.85 -1.60 -11.97
N ALA A 118 11.87 -2.17 -13.18
CA ALA A 118 13.09 -2.61 -13.84
C ALA A 118 14.09 -1.45 -14.05
N ASN A 119 13.61 -0.31 -14.55
CA ASN A 119 14.43 0.88 -14.75
C ASN A 119 15.03 1.38 -13.43
N LEU A 120 14.21 1.43 -12.38
CA LEU A 120 14.60 1.88 -11.05
C LEU A 120 15.67 0.97 -10.43
N ILE A 121 15.52 -0.36 -10.44
CA ILE A 121 16.51 -1.24 -9.80
C ILE A 121 17.83 -1.33 -10.57
N VAL A 122 17.79 -1.18 -11.90
CA VAL A 122 19.00 -1.10 -12.72
C VAL A 122 19.75 0.20 -12.40
N HIS A 123 19.03 1.32 -12.32
CA HIS A 123 19.63 2.63 -12.03
C HIS A 123 20.11 2.75 -10.58
N MET A 124 19.24 2.48 -9.61
CA MET A 124 19.47 2.74 -8.19
C MET A 124 20.36 1.70 -7.51
N LEU A 125 20.25 0.43 -7.92
CA LEU A 125 20.90 -0.71 -7.26
C LEU A 125 21.99 -1.36 -8.12
N GLY A 126 22.13 -0.93 -9.39
CA GLY A 126 23.12 -1.47 -10.32
C GLY A 126 22.87 -2.93 -10.70
N VAL A 127 21.63 -3.42 -10.60
CA VAL A 127 21.31 -4.81 -10.99
C VAL A 127 21.65 -5.02 -12.46
N ASP A 128 22.40 -6.08 -12.75
CA ASP A 128 22.76 -6.44 -14.12
C ASP A 128 21.49 -6.76 -14.93
N ARG A 129 21.31 -6.06 -16.07
CA ARG A 129 20.15 -6.20 -16.96
C ARG A 129 19.91 -7.64 -17.40
N LYS A 130 20.93 -8.50 -17.44
CA LYS A 130 20.77 -9.91 -17.79
C LYS A 130 19.88 -10.68 -16.82
N TRP A 131 19.70 -10.19 -15.59
CA TRP A 131 18.79 -10.80 -14.61
C TRP A 131 17.38 -10.20 -14.65
N VAL A 132 17.21 -9.00 -15.19
CA VAL A 132 15.94 -8.27 -15.15
C VAL A 132 15.06 -8.65 -16.34
N ARG A 133 13.79 -8.94 -16.07
CA ARG A 133 12.77 -9.34 -17.04
C ARG A 133 11.55 -8.44 -16.86
N PRO A 134 11.54 -7.23 -17.45
CA PRO A 134 10.35 -6.37 -17.39
C PRO A 134 9.19 -7.04 -18.11
N LEU A 135 7.99 -6.94 -17.54
CA LEU A 135 6.76 -7.48 -18.08
C LEU A 135 5.75 -6.35 -18.38
N PRO A 136 4.96 -6.45 -19.46
CA PRO A 136 3.89 -5.52 -19.74
C PRO A 136 2.76 -5.59 -18.71
N MET A 137 2.15 -4.45 -18.40
CA MET A 137 0.93 -4.37 -17.60
C MET A 137 -0.25 -5.00 -18.35
N ASP A 138 -1.19 -5.60 -17.62
CA ASP A 138 -2.48 -6.12 -18.09
C ASP A 138 -2.41 -7.22 -19.18
N VAL A 139 -1.22 -7.78 -19.43
CA VAL A 139 -0.98 -8.84 -20.42
C VAL A 139 -0.57 -10.14 -19.72
N PRO A 140 -1.38 -11.22 -19.81
CA PRO A 140 -1.00 -12.54 -19.30
C PRO A 140 0.28 -13.05 -19.97
N THR A 141 1.31 -13.32 -19.18
CA THR A 141 2.62 -13.77 -19.65
C THR A 141 3.01 -15.08 -18.97
N VAL A 142 3.37 -16.11 -19.75
CA VAL A 142 3.87 -17.38 -19.20
C VAL A 142 5.26 -17.16 -18.60
N VAL A 143 5.45 -17.60 -17.35
CA VAL A 143 6.73 -17.49 -16.65
C VAL A 143 7.57 -18.75 -16.95
N PRO A 144 8.76 -18.61 -17.57
CA PRO A 144 9.67 -19.72 -17.82
C PRO A 144 9.97 -20.55 -16.57
N ASP A 145 10.20 -21.86 -16.76
CA ASP A 145 10.64 -22.79 -15.71
C ASP A 145 9.71 -22.91 -14.49
N THR A 146 8.43 -22.56 -14.65
CA THR A 146 7.40 -22.69 -13.60
C THR A 146 6.44 -23.86 -13.80
N GLY A 147 6.55 -24.57 -14.93
CA GLY A 147 5.62 -25.64 -15.33
C GLY A 147 4.26 -25.13 -15.77
N GLY A 148 4.22 -23.95 -16.42
CA GLY A 148 3.01 -23.40 -17.06
C GLY A 148 2.27 -22.35 -16.24
N VAL A 149 2.90 -21.74 -15.23
CA VAL A 149 2.31 -20.61 -14.51
C VAL A 149 2.40 -19.36 -15.38
N SER A 150 1.27 -18.67 -15.53
CA SER A 150 1.19 -17.35 -16.14
C SER A 150 1.03 -16.27 -15.07
N VAL A 151 1.47 -15.05 -15.37
CA VAL A 151 1.30 -13.88 -14.51
C VAL A 151 0.68 -12.73 -15.31
N THR A 152 -0.24 -12.00 -14.71
CA THR A 152 -0.73 -10.70 -15.19
C THR A 152 -0.36 -9.63 -14.16
N LEU A 153 0.31 -8.57 -14.59
CA LEU A 153 0.61 -7.40 -13.77
C LEU A 153 -0.59 -6.45 -13.80
N ILE A 154 -1.05 -5.99 -12.64
CA ILE A 154 -2.16 -5.04 -12.50
C ILE A 154 -1.65 -3.85 -11.69
N GLU A 155 -1.98 -2.62 -12.08
CA GLU A 155 -1.54 -1.40 -11.36
C GLU A 155 -1.95 -1.47 -9.87
N ALA A 156 -1.06 -1.06 -8.95
CA ALA A 156 -1.27 -1.23 -7.50
C ALA A 156 -1.81 0.00 -6.77
N ASN A 157 -1.88 1.13 -7.44
CA ASN A 157 -2.22 2.44 -6.91
C ASN A 157 -1.35 2.82 -5.70
N HIS A 158 -0.10 2.35 -5.67
CA HIS A 158 0.86 2.62 -4.62
C HIS A 158 1.85 3.70 -5.05
N CYS A 159 2.95 3.30 -5.69
CA CYS A 159 3.99 4.18 -6.24
C CYS A 159 4.25 3.89 -7.73
N PRO A 160 4.97 4.76 -8.45
CA PRO A 160 5.30 4.52 -9.86
C PRO A 160 5.96 3.16 -10.10
N GLY A 161 5.43 2.40 -11.06
CA GLY A 161 5.88 1.04 -11.37
C GLY A 161 5.37 -0.05 -10.41
N SER A 162 4.61 0.28 -9.36
CA SER A 162 4.04 -0.74 -8.47
C SER A 162 2.94 -1.57 -9.13
N CYS A 163 2.90 -2.87 -8.83
CA CYS A 163 1.91 -3.78 -9.39
C CYS A 163 1.49 -4.90 -8.43
N LEU A 164 0.23 -5.30 -8.53
CA LEU A 164 -0.26 -6.60 -8.10
C LEU A 164 0.18 -7.64 -9.13
N PHE A 165 0.42 -8.87 -8.67
CA PHE A 165 0.62 -10.01 -9.56
C PHE A 165 -0.54 -11.00 -9.42
N LEU A 166 -1.26 -11.23 -10.51
CA LEU A 166 -2.21 -12.34 -10.62
C LEU A 166 -1.50 -13.53 -11.29
N PHE A 167 -1.17 -14.55 -10.52
CA PHE A 167 -0.63 -15.80 -11.02
C PHE A 167 -1.75 -16.81 -11.29
N GLU A 168 -1.75 -17.43 -12.46
CA GLU A 168 -2.68 -18.49 -12.84
C GLU A 168 -1.89 -19.70 -13.37
N GLY A 169 -2.00 -20.86 -12.72
CA GLY A 169 -1.25 -22.05 -13.11
C GLY A 169 -1.50 -23.27 -12.20
N PRO A 170 -1.02 -24.47 -12.59
CA PRO A 170 -1.00 -25.62 -11.71
C PRO A 170 0.03 -25.44 -10.59
N GLN A 171 -0.11 -26.22 -9.52
CA GLN A 171 0.95 -26.35 -8.52
C GLN A 171 1.94 -27.43 -8.94
N THR A 172 3.20 -27.05 -9.08
CA THR A 172 4.25 -27.86 -9.73
C THR A 172 5.33 -28.31 -8.76
N VAL A 173 5.58 -27.57 -7.67
CA VAL A 173 6.61 -27.93 -6.69
C VAL A 173 6.39 -27.27 -5.34
N ASN A 174 6.71 -27.98 -4.25
CA ASN A 174 6.85 -27.37 -2.93
C ASN A 174 8.25 -26.75 -2.81
N ALA A 175 8.40 -25.51 -3.30
CA ALA A 175 9.64 -24.75 -3.22
C ALA A 175 9.74 -23.95 -1.90
N GLY A 176 10.92 -23.39 -1.64
CA GLY A 176 11.20 -22.60 -0.45
C GLY A 176 11.60 -23.42 0.76
N ASP A 177 11.59 -22.76 1.92
CA ASP A 177 12.12 -23.28 3.18
C ASP A 177 11.05 -23.76 4.16
N SER A 178 9.80 -23.42 3.88
CA SER A 178 8.73 -23.71 4.82
C SER A 178 8.35 -25.18 4.77
N ALA A 179 8.04 -25.74 5.93
CA ALA A 179 7.39 -27.05 6.03
C ALA A 179 5.95 -27.05 5.46
N TYR A 180 5.41 -25.87 5.11
CA TYR A 180 4.08 -25.70 4.56
C TYR A 180 3.97 -26.15 3.09
N SER A 181 3.80 -27.46 2.90
CA SER A 181 3.59 -28.09 1.59
C SER A 181 2.12 -28.06 1.16
N SER A 182 1.89 -27.95 -0.14
CA SER A 182 0.57 -28.17 -0.72
C SER A 182 0.35 -29.65 -1.09
N PRO A 183 -0.82 -30.22 -0.77
CA PRO A 183 -1.19 -31.57 -1.20
C PRO A 183 -1.59 -31.63 -2.69
N PHE A 184 -1.70 -30.49 -3.38
CA PHE A 184 -2.12 -30.43 -4.79
C PHE A 184 -0.96 -30.32 -5.79
N VAL A 185 0.29 -30.42 -5.33
CA VAL A 185 1.46 -30.49 -6.22
C VAL A 185 1.34 -31.70 -7.14
N GLY A 186 1.49 -31.48 -8.45
CA GLY A 186 1.30 -32.51 -9.49
C GLY A 186 -0.15 -32.69 -9.94
N SER A 187 -1.11 -31.98 -9.32
CA SER A 187 -2.50 -31.97 -9.81
C SER A 187 -2.66 -31.07 -11.03
N LYS A 188 -3.65 -31.37 -11.87
CA LYS A 188 -4.05 -30.54 -13.02
C LYS A 188 -4.95 -29.36 -12.63
N ARG A 189 -5.24 -29.15 -11.34
CA ARG A 189 -6.09 -28.06 -10.88
C ARG A 189 -5.38 -26.73 -11.13
N MET A 190 -6.09 -25.78 -11.73
CA MET A 190 -5.63 -24.41 -11.87
C MET A 190 -5.84 -23.66 -10.55
N PHE A 191 -4.78 -23.03 -10.06
CA PHE A 191 -4.80 -22.15 -8.90
C PHE A 191 -4.62 -20.69 -9.33
N ARG A 192 -5.27 -19.79 -8.59
CA ARG A 192 -5.14 -18.35 -8.76
C ARG A 192 -4.56 -17.72 -7.49
N TYR A 193 -3.43 -17.04 -7.64
CA TYR A 193 -2.82 -16.26 -6.57
C TYR A 193 -2.84 -14.78 -6.93
N LEU A 194 -3.39 -13.96 -6.05
CA LEU A 194 -3.28 -12.51 -6.16
C LEU A 194 -2.30 -12.05 -5.08
N HIS A 195 -1.10 -11.65 -5.49
CA HIS A 195 -0.13 -11.03 -4.60
C HIS A 195 -0.26 -9.52 -4.70
N CYS A 196 -0.69 -8.87 -3.61
CA CYS A 196 -1.00 -7.45 -3.65
C CYS A 196 0.25 -6.55 -3.71
N GLY A 197 1.41 -7.06 -3.27
CA GLY A 197 2.55 -6.19 -2.96
C GLY A 197 2.14 -5.19 -1.89
N ASP A 198 2.64 -3.96 -2.01
CA ASP A 198 2.03 -2.81 -1.35
C ASP A 198 1.04 -2.17 -2.33
N PHE A 199 -0.17 -1.87 -1.84
CA PHE A 199 -1.24 -1.36 -2.70
C PHE A 199 -2.21 -0.46 -1.95
N ARG A 200 -2.84 0.46 -2.69
CA ARG A 200 -4.01 1.18 -2.22
C ARG A 200 -5.25 0.69 -2.96
N ALA A 201 -5.99 -0.19 -2.30
CA ALA A 201 -7.13 -0.88 -2.87
C ALA A 201 -8.14 0.11 -3.46
N SER A 202 -8.53 -0.16 -4.70
CA SER A 202 -9.54 0.57 -5.44
C SER A 202 -10.53 -0.39 -6.12
N PRO A 203 -11.71 0.09 -6.53
CA PRO A 203 -12.65 -0.69 -7.32
C PRO A 203 -12.07 -1.24 -8.62
N GLN A 204 -11.12 -0.54 -9.25
CA GLN A 204 -10.42 -1.00 -10.45
C GLN A 204 -9.79 -2.38 -10.26
N HIS A 205 -9.21 -2.69 -9.09
CA HIS A 205 -8.59 -4.00 -8.87
C HIS A 205 -9.59 -5.16 -8.91
N VAL A 206 -10.79 -4.98 -8.34
CA VAL A 206 -11.84 -6.03 -8.31
C VAL A 206 -12.66 -6.07 -9.60
N LEU A 207 -12.71 -4.96 -10.33
CA LEU A 207 -13.36 -4.84 -11.64
C LEU A 207 -12.43 -5.21 -12.80
N HIS A 208 -11.13 -5.37 -12.54
CA HIS A 208 -10.13 -5.71 -13.54
C HIS A 208 -10.55 -6.97 -14.33
N PRO A 209 -10.49 -7.00 -15.68
CA PRO A 209 -10.97 -8.12 -16.48
C PRO A 209 -10.40 -9.48 -16.09
N SER A 210 -9.13 -9.52 -15.67
CA SER A 210 -8.48 -10.77 -15.22
C SER A 210 -8.90 -11.22 -13.83
N VAL A 211 -9.53 -10.37 -13.02
CA VAL A 211 -9.93 -10.64 -11.62
C VAL A 211 -11.44 -10.79 -11.47
N LYS A 212 -12.22 -9.95 -12.14
CA LYS A 212 -13.67 -9.88 -12.03
C LYS A 212 -14.30 -11.25 -12.30
N ASN A 213 -15.25 -11.63 -11.44
CA ASN A 213 -15.99 -12.90 -11.52
C ASN A 213 -15.12 -14.18 -11.41
N LYS A 214 -13.84 -14.07 -11.01
CA LYS A 214 -13.00 -15.23 -10.73
C LYS A 214 -12.84 -15.43 -9.23
N ARG A 215 -12.83 -16.70 -8.82
CA ARG A 215 -12.38 -17.10 -7.48
C ARG A 215 -10.87 -17.05 -7.40
N ILE A 216 -10.33 -16.30 -6.45
CA ILE A 216 -8.90 -16.24 -6.15
C ILE A 216 -8.60 -17.23 -5.02
N ASP A 217 -7.77 -18.23 -5.25
CA ASP A 217 -7.50 -19.25 -4.23
C ASP A 217 -6.74 -18.66 -3.03
N HIS A 218 -5.67 -17.90 -3.28
CA HIS A 218 -4.93 -17.20 -2.21
C HIS A 218 -4.68 -15.74 -2.56
N VAL A 219 -4.93 -14.85 -1.60
CA VAL A 219 -4.64 -13.42 -1.67
C VAL A 219 -3.54 -13.11 -0.65
N TYR A 220 -2.38 -12.67 -1.12
CA TYR A 220 -1.31 -12.17 -0.25
C TYR A 220 -1.51 -10.67 -0.08
N LEU A 221 -2.02 -10.26 1.08
CA LEU A 221 -2.63 -8.97 1.31
C LEU A 221 -1.68 -8.02 2.05
N ASP A 222 -1.52 -6.80 1.53
CA ASP A 222 -0.96 -5.67 2.28
C ASP A 222 -1.84 -5.35 3.48
N THR A 223 -1.31 -5.55 4.68
CA THR A 223 -2.01 -5.35 5.94
C THR A 223 -1.41 -4.19 6.75
N THR A 224 -0.76 -3.24 6.08
CA THR A 224 -0.11 -2.07 6.69
C THR A 224 -1.04 -1.31 7.65
N TYR A 225 -2.27 -1.03 7.23
CA TYR A 225 -3.28 -0.29 8.01
C TYR A 225 -4.54 -1.11 8.29
N LEU A 226 -4.41 -2.42 8.54
CA LEU A 226 -5.51 -3.29 8.94
C LEU A 226 -5.92 -3.05 10.42
N ASP A 227 -6.42 -1.85 10.70
CA ASP A 227 -6.97 -1.43 11.99
C ASP A 227 -8.01 -0.31 11.75
N PRO A 228 -9.25 -0.41 12.28
CA PRO A 228 -10.31 0.58 12.06
C PRO A 228 -9.95 2.03 12.39
N LYS A 229 -8.93 2.28 13.21
CA LYS A 229 -8.45 3.64 13.46
C LYS A 229 -7.89 4.32 12.20
N TYR A 230 -7.46 3.57 11.19
CA TYR A 230 -6.85 4.12 9.97
C TYR A 230 -7.87 4.20 8.81
N CYS A 231 -8.61 5.30 8.76
CA CYS A 231 -9.57 5.62 7.70
C CYS A 231 -9.24 6.97 7.07
N PHE A 232 -8.13 7.03 6.32
CA PHE A 232 -7.68 8.28 5.69
C PHE A 232 -8.54 8.68 4.49
N PRO A 233 -8.57 9.99 4.16
CA PRO A 233 -9.34 10.51 3.03
C PRO A 233 -8.86 9.97 1.65
N PRO A 234 -9.71 10.07 0.61
CA PRO A 234 -9.33 9.75 -0.77
C PRO A 234 -8.14 10.59 -1.28
N GLN A 235 -7.22 9.97 -2.03
CA GLN A 235 -6.05 10.68 -2.59
C GLN A 235 -6.44 11.93 -3.40
N PRO A 236 -7.46 11.89 -4.30
CA PRO A 236 -7.82 13.07 -5.09
C PRO A 236 -8.20 14.27 -4.23
N GLN A 237 -8.91 14.03 -3.11
CA GLN A 237 -9.30 15.09 -2.18
C GLN A 237 -8.10 15.68 -1.44
N VAL A 238 -7.15 14.84 -1.01
CA VAL A 238 -5.92 15.30 -0.34
C VAL A 238 -5.04 16.08 -1.31
N ILE A 239 -4.87 15.59 -2.54
CA ILE A 239 -4.10 16.27 -3.59
C ILE A 239 -4.70 17.64 -3.88
N ALA A 240 -6.01 17.72 -4.09
CA ALA A 240 -6.72 18.97 -4.34
C ALA A 240 -6.59 19.94 -3.15
N ALA A 241 -6.72 19.45 -1.91
CA ALA A 241 -6.56 20.25 -0.70
C ALA A 241 -5.14 20.85 -0.58
N CYS A 242 -4.10 20.08 -0.90
CA CYS A 242 -2.72 20.58 -0.89
C CYS A 242 -2.46 21.62 -1.97
N ALA A 243 -2.93 21.37 -3.20
CA ALA A 243 -2.80 22.30 -4.31
C ALA A 243 -3.52 23.62 -4.03
N GLU A 244 -4.74 23.54 -3.51
CA GLU A 244 -5.54 24.72 -3.16
C GLU A 244 -4.92 25.51 -2.00
N LEU A 245 -4.47 24.83 -0.94
CA LEU A 245 -3.81 25.50 0.18
C LEU A 245 -2.54 26.22 -0.26
N ALA A 246 -1.69 25.55 -1.07
CA ALA A 246 -0.48 26.15 -1.60
C ALA A 246 -0.80 27.40 -2.44
N ARG A 247 -1.79 27.29 -3.33
CA ARG A 247 -2.26 28.41 -4.16
C ARG A 247 -2.70 29.60 -3.32
N ARG A 248 -3.57 29.36 -2.33
CA ARG A 248 -4.07 30.43 -1.45
C ARG A 248 -2.95 31.12 -0.69
N ILE A 249 -2.03 30.34 -0.10
CA ILE A 249 -0.89 30.88 0.66
C ILE A 249 0.05 31.70 -0.24
N VAL A 250 0.40 31.18 -1.43
CA VAL A 250 1.32 31.87 -2.35
C VAL A 250 0.69 33.16 -2.90
N ARG A 251 -0.63 33.19 -3.10
CA ARG A 251 -1.35 34.36 -3.62
C ARG A 251 -1.85 35.33 -2.54
N GLY A 252 -1.69 34.99 -1.27
CA GLY A 252 -2.22 35.79 -0.16
C GLY A 252 -3.75 35.77 -0.07
N GLU A 253 -4.40 34.73 -0.58
CA GLU A 253 -5.85 34.55 -0.51
C GLU A 253 -6.29 34.07 0.90
N PRO A 254 -7.52 34.40 1.34
CA PRO A 254 -8.06 33.92 2.62
C PRO A 254 -8.07 32.40 2.74
N LEU A 255 -7.63 31.88 3.88
CA LEU A 255 -7.56 30.43 4.13
C LEU A 255 -8.89 29.84 4.63
N GLU A 256 -9.84 30.68 5.00
CA GLU A 256 -11.20 30.29 5.36
C GLU A 256 -12.15 30.64 4.21
N ASP A 257 -13.06 29.71 3.89
CA ASP A 257 -14.16 30.03 2.97
C ASP A 257 -15.12 30.95 3.72
N GLY A 258 -15.28 32.19 3.23
CA GLY A 258 -16.18 33.17 3.84
C GLY A 258 -17.59 32.58 3.99
N ASP A 259 -18.17 32.70 5.18
CA ASP A 259 -19.52 32.21 5.48
C ASP A 259 -20.55 32.86 4.51
N PRO A 260 -21.26 32.09 3.67
CA PRO A 260 -22.30 32.65 2.79
C PRO A 260 -23.53 33.15 3.55
N LYS A 261 -23.61 32.96 4.87
CA LYS A 261 -24.64 33.53 5.73
C LYS A 261 -24.00 34.40 6.81
N GLY A 262 -23.78 35.67 6.47
CA GLY A 262 -23.23 36.71 7.33
C GLY A 262 -23.55 36.57 8.82
N LYS A 263 -22.63 35.96 9.57
CA LYS A 263 -22.38 36.23 10.98
C LYS A 263 -20.87 36.29 11.14
N GLN A 264 -20.34 37.51 11.15
CA GLN A 264 -18.99 37.77 11.66
C GLN A 264 -18.89 37.16 13.06
N LYS A 265 -18.18 36.04 13.18
CA LYS A 265 -17.52 35.70 14.43
C LYS A 265 -16.22 36.47 14.44
N GLU A 266 -16.21 37.58 15.17
CA GLU A 266 -14.97 38.21 15.61
C GLU A 266 -14.24 37.24 16.54
N THR A 267 -13.40 36.41 15.96
CA THR A 267 -12.22 35.88 16.66
C THR A 267 -11.03 36.30 15.82
N MET A 268 -10.41 37.41 16.23
CA MET A 268 -9.14 37.89 15.71
C MET A 268 -8.05 36.84 15.98
N ASP A 269 -7.85 35.90 15.06
CA ASP A 269 -6.54 35.27 14.90
C ASP A 269 -5.64 36.32 14.25
N SER A 270 -5.11 37.15 15.13
CA SER A 270 -4.36 38.37 14.87
C SER A 270 -3.04 38.08 14.12
N TRP A 271 -3.11 38.07 12.80
CA TRP A 271 -1.99 38.36 11.91
C TRP A 271 -1.68 39.86 12.00
N VAL A 272 -0.84 40.27 12.94
CA VAL A 272 -0.32 41.65 12.95
C VAL A 272 0.85 41.71 11.97
N THR A 273 0.62 42.36 10.83
CA THR A 273 1.68 43.04 10.08
C THR A 273 2.30 44.06 11.03
N VAL A 274 3.48 43.79 11.57
CA VAL A 274 4.24 44.79 12.33
C VAL A 274 4.64 45.89 11.34
N HIS A 275 3.84 46.95 11.28
CA HIS A 275 4.29 48.22 10.74
C HIS A 275 5.17 48.88 11.79
N GLU A 276 6.47 48.60 11.77
CA GLU A 276 7.43 49.55 12.30
C GLU A 276 7.39 50.79 11.40
N LYS A 277 6.93 51.91 11.97
CA LYS A 277 7.04 53.23 11.34
C LYS A 277 8.52 53.58 11.24
N THR A 278 9.11 53.32 10.08
CA THR A 278 10.20 54.14 9.56
C THR A 278 9.81 54.60 8.17
N ASP A 279 9.65 55.92 8.02
CA ASP A 279 9.33 56.60 6.77
C ASP A 279 10.46 56.37 5.75
N LYS A 280 10.36 55.30 4.95
CA LYS A 280 10.88 55.23 3.60
C LYS A 280 9.92 54.40 2.75
N LYS A 281 9.34 55.03 1.73
CA LYS A 281 8.66 54.36 0.61
C LYS A 281 9.69 53.51 -0.14
N GLU A 282 9.90 52.28 0.30
CA GLU A 282 10.33 51.19 -0.57
C GLU A 282 9.10 50.34 -0.85
N GLU A 283 8.80 50.13 -2.14
CA GLU A 283 7.77 49.19 -2.57
C GLU A 283 8.07 47.83 -1.95
N SER A 284 7.29 47.41 -0.96
CA SER A 284 7.46 46.10 -0.34
C SER A 284 7.09 45.04 -1.38
N ILE A 285 8.10 44.37 -1.92
CA ILE A 285 7.91 43.16 -2.73
C ILE A 285 7.12 42.21 -1.84
N ALA A 286 5.87 41.90 -2.22
CA ALA A 286 5.10 40.83 -1.60
C ALA A 286 5.99 39.57 -1.60
N GLY A 287 6.51 39.20 -0.42
CA GLY A 287 7.69 38.35 -0.37
C GLY A 287 7.40 36.94 -0.92
N ARG A 288 8.35 36.39 -1.68
CA ARG A 288 8.21 35.08 -2.36
C ARG A 288 8.05 33.95 -1.34
N VAL A 289 7.05 33.09 -1.56
CA VAL A 289 6.80 31.90 -0.76
C VAL A 289 7.36 30.67 -1.49
N LEU A 290 8.22 29.90 -0.82
CA LEU A 290 8.68 28.60 -1.32
C LEU A 290 7.75 27.47 -0.86
N VAL A 291 7.34 26.60 -1.77
CA VAL A 291 6.60 25.37 -1.42
C VAL A 291 7.54 24.18 -1.46
N ILE A 292 7.59 23.41 -0.37
CA ILE A 292 8.49 22.27 -0.21
C ILE A 292 7.67 21.01 0.04
N VAL A 293 7.91 19.93 -0.69
CA VAL A 293 7.20 18.65 -0.53
C VAL A 293 8.18 17.55 -0.13
N GLY A 294 7.93 16.91 1.02
CA GLY A 294 8.71 15.78 1.48
C GLY A 294 8.34 14.48 0.76
N THR A 295 9.32 13.83 0.11
CA THR A 295 9.12 12.58 -0.63
C THR A 295 10.04 11.46 -0.14
N TYR A 296 9.74 10.21 -0.51
CA TYR A 296 10.70 9.10 -0.40
C TYR A 296 11.58 9.07 -1.66
N SER A 297 12.28 7.94 -1.91
CA SER A 297 13.01 7.74 -3.17
C SER A 297 12.10 7.82 -4.39
N ILE A 298 10.90 7.24 -4.31
CA ILE A 298 9.80 7.31 -5.29
C ILE A 298 8.48 7.47 -4.53
N GLY A 299 7.39 7.85 -5.21
CA GLY A 299 6.07 8.02 -4.62
C GLY A 299 5.77 9.47 -4.23
N LYS A 300 4.46 9.78 -4.25
CA LYS A 300 3.84 11.10 -3.95
C LYS A 300 4.02 12.17 -5.01
N GLU A 301 4.52 11.83 -6.19
CA GLU A 301 4.68 12.72 -7.34
C GLU A 301 3.33 13.37 -7.72
N ARG A 302 2.22 12.67 -7.51
CA ARG A 302 0.85 13.19 -7.73
C ARG A 302 0.57 14.51 -6.98
N ILE A 303 1.03 14.64 -5.72
CA ILE A 303 0.88 15.89 -4.95
C ILE A 303 1.75 17.00 -5.54
N VAL A 304 3.00 16.66 -5.85
CA VAL A 304 3.98 17.59 -6.43
C VAL A 304 3.44 18.21 -7.70
N LYS A 305 3.00 17.37 -8.65
CA LYS A 305 2.49 17.81 -9.95
C LYS A 305 1.26 18.71 -9.79
N ALA A 306 0.34 18.34 -8.89
CA ALA A 306 -0.86 19.13 -8.65
C ALA A 306 -0.56 20.52 -8.07
N ILE A 307 0.37 20.60 -7.11
CA ILE A 307 0.80 21.90 -6.55
C ILE A 307 1.51 22.73 -7.62
N ALA A 308 2.46 22.14 -8.35
CA ALA A 308 3.21 22.85 -9.39
C ALA A 308 2.29 23.43 -10.47
N ARG A 309 1.30 22.66 -10.92
CA ARG A 309 0.24 23.10 -11.84
C ARG A 309 -0.61 24.23 -11.27
N ALA A 310 -1.09 24.09 -10.03
CA ALA A 310 -1.93 25.11 -9.39
C ALA A 310 -1.20 26.45 -9.22
N LEU A 311 0.12 26.41 -9.07
CA LEU A 311 0.99 27.58 -8.96
C LEU A 311 1.54 28.07 -10.30
N GLY A 312 1.39 27.30 -11.39
CA GLY A 312 2.00 27.61 -12.68
C GLY A 312 3.53 27.68 -12.64
N THR A 313 4.18 26.77 -11.89
CA THR A 313 5.63 26.82 -11.64
C THR A 313 6.33 25.48 -11.93
N LYS A 314 7.66 25.50 -11.94
CA LYS A 314 8.52 24.33 -12.10
C LYS A 314 8.80 23.62 -10.77
N VAL A 315 9.31 22.41 -10.89
CA VAL A 315 9.66 21.52 -9.78
C VAL A 315 11.18 21.36 -9.74
N PHE A 316 11.79 21.74 -8.62
CA PHE A 316 13.21 21.56 -8.39
C PHE A 316 13.46 20.39 -7.43
N CYS A 317 14.51 19.61 -7.68
CA CYS A 317 15.05 18.60 -6.77
C CYS A 317 16.56 18.44 -7.00
N ASP A 318 17.27 17.73 -6.12
CA ASP A 318 18.67 17.44 -6.36
C ASP A 318 18.87 16.47 -7.54
N SER A 319 20.08 16.44 -8.10
CA SER A 319 20.40 15.63 -9.29
C SER A 319 20.17 14.13 -9.10
N ARG A 320 20.28 13.64 -7.86
CA ARG A 320 20.04 12.22 -7.53
C ARG A 320 18.55 11.92 -7.62
N LYS A 321 17.70 12.77 -7.03
CA LYS A 321 16.25 12.62 -7.11
C LYS A 321 15.75 12.84 -8.53
N GLU A 322 16.31 13.79 -9.29
CA GLU A 322 15.98 14.00 -10.70
C GLU A 322 16.22 12.72 -11.52
N ALA A 323 17.38 12.07 -11.36
CA ALA A 323 17.72 10.84 -12.07
C ALA A 323 16.76 9.69 -11.75
N ILE A 324 16.30 9.59 -10.50
CA ILE A 324 15.31 8.59 -10.07
C ILE A 324 13.94 8.88 -10.72
N LEU A 325 13.46 10.12 -10.66
CA LEU A 325 12.15 10.49 -11.23
C LEU A 325 12.10 10.23 -12.74
N ARG A 326 13.21 10.46 -13.45
CA ARG A 326 13.32 10.17 -14.89
C ARG A 326 13.23 8.68 -15.24
N CYS A 327 13.43 7.78 -14.27
CA CYS A 327 13.26 6.34 -14.47
C CYS A 327 11.78 5.91 -14.45
N GLU A 328 10.87 6.77 -13.97
CA GLU A 328 9.44 6.46 -13.78
C GLU A 328 8.63 6.59 -15.09
N ALA A 329 9.23 7.11 -16.17
CA ALA A 329 8.58 7.37 -17.46
C ALA A 329 7.33 8.28 -17.38
N ASP A 330 7.33 9.24 -16.45
CA ASP A 330 6.26 10.25 -16.30
C ASP A 330 6.61 11.53 -17.09
N LEU A 331 6.17 11.58 -18.36
CA LEU A 331 6.42 12.73 -19.26
C LEU A 331 5.90 14.06 -18.72
N GLU A 332 4.82 14.01 -17.93
CA GLU A 332 4.25 15.21 -17.32
C GLU A 332 5.16 15.74 -16.21
N LEU A 333 5.67 14.85 -15.35
CA LEU A 333 6.64 15.23 -14.34
C LEU A 333 7.93 15.76 -14.98
N ASP A 334 8.42 15.07 -16.01
CA ASP A 334 9.64 15.46 -16.74
C ASP A 334 9.56 16.89 -17.29
N ALA A 335 8.41 17.29 -17.82
CA ALA A 335 8.18 18.64 -18.33
C ALA A 335 8.12 19.71 -17.22
N LEU A 336 7.83 19.32 -15.98
CA LEU A 336 7.81 20.20 -14.81
C LEU A 336 9.18 20.36 -14.15
N LEU A 337 10.11 19.43 -14.35
CA LEU A 337 11.43 19.47 -13.69
C LEU A 337 12.30 20.64 -14.19
N THR A 338 13.02 21.26 -13.25
CA THR A 338 14.08 22.22 -13.53
C THR A 338 15.33 21.92 -12.69
N ARG A 339 16.49 22.31 -13.22
CA ARG A 339 17.78 22.28 -12.52
C ARG A 339 18.09 23.57 -11.79
N ASP A 340 17.37 24.65 -12.08
CA ASP A 340 17.51 25.93 -11.38
C ASP A 340 16.55 25.98 -10.18
N PRO A 341 17.07 25.99 -8.93
CA PRO A 341 16.22 26.09 -7.76
C PRO A 341 15.47 27.41 -7.62
N LEU A 342 15.85 28.46 -8.36
CA LEU A 342 15.16 29.75 -8.34
C LEU A 342 14.03 29.84 -9.38
N GLU A 343 14.04 28.99 -10.41
CA GLU A 343 12.92 28.81 -11.34
C GLU A 343 11.80 27.96 -10.73
N GLY A 344 12.16 27.00 -9.87
CA GLY A 344 11.22 26.09 -9.21
C GLY A 344 10.54 26.70 -7.99
N GLY A 345 9.24 26.98 -8.07
CA GLY A 345 8.41 27.37 -6.93
C GLY A 345 8.01 26.19 -6.02
N VAL A 346 8.23 24.95 -6.48
CA VAL A 346 8.02 23.72 -5.71
C VAL A 346 9.34 22.95 -5.61
N HIS A 347 9.81 22.67 -4.39
CA HIS A 347 11.03 21.90 -4.15
C HIS A 347 10.71 20.53 -3.55
N LEU A 348 11.30 19.46 -4.10
CA LEU A 348 11.24 18.12 -3.50
C LEU A 348 12.47 17.91 -2.63
N VAL A 349 12.22 17.45 -1.42
CA VAL A 349 13.27 17.09 -0.47
C VAL A 349 12.99 15.72 0.15
N PRO A 350 14.01 15.02 0.68
CA PRO A 350 13.78 13.83 1.48
C PRO A 350 12.82 14.12 2.62
N LEU A 351 11.88 13.20 2.90
CA LEU A 351 10.86 13.37 3.94
C LEU A 351 11.45 13.75 5.32
N GLY A 352 12.66 13.26 5.62
CA GLY A 352 13.38 13.58 6.85
C GLY A 352 13.83 15.04 6.98
N VAL A 353 13.86 15.82 5.90
CA VAL A 353 14.15 17.27 5.94
C VAL A 353 12.94 18.03 6.46
N ILE A 354 11.73 17.66 6.01
CA ILE A 354 10.46 18.28 6.44
C ILE A 354 10.09 17.84 7.87
N ALA A 355 10.54 16.67 8.30
CA ALA A 355 10.22 16.10 9.60
C ALA A 355 11.08 16.64 10.77
N SER A 356 12.07 17.50 10.51
CA SER A 356 13.01 18.00 11.51
C SER A 356 13.30 19.49 11.34
N ASP A 357 14.09 20.08 12.23
CA ASP A 357 14.48 21.50 12.17
C ASP A 357 15.36 21.85 10.94
N ARG A 358 15.75 20.84 10.15
CA ARG A 358 16.56 20.96 8.94
C ARG A 358 15.85 21.70 7.81
N LEU A 359 14.53 21.83 7.87
CA LEU A 359 13.78 22.63 6.90
C LEU A 359 14.21 24.09 6.94
N LYS A 360 14.51 24.63 8.13
CA LYS A 360 15.04 25.98 8.31
C LYS A 360 16.39 26.14 7.61
N ASP A 361 17.29 25.18 7.81
CA ASP A 361 18.61 25.18 7.19
C ASP A 361 18.52 25.10 5.67
N TYR A 362 17.57 24.30 5.14
CA TYR A 362 17.33 24.19 3.71
C TYR A 362 16.93 25.54 3.09
N VAL A 363 15.97 26.25 3.70
CA VAL A 363 15.49 27.56 3.23
C VAL A 363 16.58 28.63 3.34
N ALA A 364 17.40 28.60 4.41
CA ALA A 364 18.47 29.58 4.64
C ALA A 364 19.53 29.59 3.53
N ARG A 365 19.71 28.48 2.79
CA ARG A 365 20.64 28.39 1.64
C ARG A 365 20.35 29.40 0.53
N PHE A 366 19.10 29.86 0.43
CA PHE A 366 18.66 30.80 -0.58
C PHE A 366 18.82 32.27 -0.15
N LYS A 367 19.53 32.54 0.95
CA LYS A 367 20.01 33.88 1.36
C LYS A 367 18.94 34.99 1.30
N GLY A 368 17.73 34.67 1.76
CA GLY A 368 16.61 35.63 1.81
C GLY A 368 15.81 35.78 0.51
N HIS A 369 16.10 34.98 -0.54
CA HIS A 369 15.30 34.96 -1.78
C HIS A 369 13.81 34.65 -1.52
N TYR A 370 13.55 33.80 -0.53
CA TYR A 370 12.22 33.47 -0.05
C TYR A 370 12.00 34.10 1.33
N SER A 371 10.94 34.89 1.46
CA SER A 371 10.56 35.50 2.74
C SER A 371 9.83 34.50 3.64
N ARG A 372 9.19 33.50 3.03
CA ARG A 372 8.38 32.48 3.71
C ARG A 372 8.53 31.14 2.99
N ALA A 373 8.30 30.06 3.73
CA ALA A 373 8.19 28.73 3.13
C ALA A 373 7.08 27.91 3.79
N ILE A 374 6.45 27.04 3.00
CA ILE A 374 5.54 26.02 3.49
C ILE A 374 6.05 24.63 3.13
N GLY A 375 6.01 23.72 4.09
CA GLY A 375 6.40 22.32 3.94
C GLY A 375 5.18 21.40 3.99
N PHE A 376 5.00 20.56 2.98
CA PHE A 376 4.03 19.46 3.03
C PHE A 376 4.76 18.17 3.44
N ARG A 377 4.24 17.50 4.48
CA ARG A 377 4.67 16.17 4.92
C ARG A 377 3.61 15.13 4.56
N PRO A 378 3.53 14.67 3.29
CA PRO A 378 2.58 13.67 2.86
C PRO A 378 2.95 12.28 3.37
N THR A 379 2.17 11.75 4.30
CA THR A 379 2.29 10.36 4.76
C THR A 379 1.03 9.90 5.49
N GLY A 380 0.63 8.64 5.32
CA GLY A 380 -0.49 8.05 6.07
C GLY A 380 -0.33 8.18 7.59
N TRP A 381 0.90 8.24 8.10
CA TRP A 381 1.22 8.42 9.52
C TRP A 381 0.80 9.78 10.10
N THR A 382 0.51 10.80 9.29
CA THR A 382 -0.01 12.08 9.80
C THR A 382 -1.52 12.07 9.97
N TYR A 383 -2.21 10.98 9.62
CA TYR A 383 -3.64 10.86 9.86
C TYR A 383 -3.92 10.73 11.35
N THR A 384 -4.80 11.60 11.84
CA THR A 384 -5.36 11.51 13.19
C THR A 384 -6.83 11.13 13.08
N PRO A 385 -7.28 10.04 13.72
CA PRO A 385 -8.70 9.72 13.75
C PRO A 385 -9.49 10.84 14.45
N PRO A 386 -10.73 11.13 14.01
CA PRO A 386 -11.54 12.15 14.67
C PRO A 386 -11.76 11.80 16.15
N SER A 387 -11.80 12.84 16.99
CA SER A 387 -12.02 12.71 18.44
C SER A 387 -13.27 11.89 18.75
N GLY A 388 -13.19 10.98 19.73
CA GLY A 388 -14.30 10.11 20.11
C GLY A 388 -14.55 8.93 19.16
N THR A 389 -13.63 8.62 18.24
CA THR A 389 -13.70 7.38 17.46
C THR A 389 -13.47 6.18 18.39
N ASP A 390 -14.55 5.59 18.88
CA ASP A 390 -14.49 4.33 19.62
C ASP A 390 -14.18 3.18 18.65
N THR A 391 -13.01 2.58 18.82
CA THR A 391 -12.57 1.38 18.08
C THR A 391 -12.83 0.10 18.85
N SER A 392 -13.31 0.18 20.10
CA SER A 392 -13.61 -0.97 20.96
C SER A 392 -14.98 -1.57 20.66
N ASN A 393 -15.96 -0.74 20.28
CA ASN A 393 -17.30 -1.16 19.88
C ASN A 393 -17.52 -0.89 18.39
N ILE A 394 -16.99 -1.79 17.54
CA ILE A 394 -16.99 -1.57 16.08
C ILE A 394 -18.43 -1.73 15.55
N PRO A 395 -19.04 -0.69 14.94
CA PRO A 395 -20.34 -0.80 14.29
C PRO A 395 -20.32 -1.85 13.15
N SER A 396 -21.49 -2.19 12.59
CA SER A 396 -21.55 -3.08 11.43
C SER A 396 -20.62 -2.58 10.31
N LEU A 397 -20.06 -3.49 9.52
CA LEU A 397 -19.10 -3.14 8.45
C LEU A 397 -19.71 -2.13 7.48
N LEU A 398 -21.01 -2.28 7.19
CA LEU A 398 -21.81 -1.35 6.41
C LEU A 398 -21.88 0.06 7.02
N SER A 399 -22.04 0.18 8.33
CA SER A 399 -22.06 1.49 9.00
C SER A 399 -20.69 2.16 8.96
N LEU A 400 -19.59 1.39 9.05
CA LEU A 400 -18.24 1.92 8.87
C LEU A 400 -18.03 2.41 7.44
N ILE A 401 -18.48 1.64 6.44
CA ILE A 401 -18.44 1.99 5.02
C ILE A 401 -19.20 3.30 4.77
N LYS A 402 -20.46 3.40 5.22
CA LYS A 402 -21.27 4.62 5.08
C LYS A 402 -20.62 5.84 5.72
N ARG A 403 -20.04 5.68 6.92
CA ARG A 403 -19.34 6.76 7.62
C ARG A 403 -18.07 7.21 6.89
N ALA A 404 -17.29 6.29 6.33
CA ALA A 404 -16.13 6.65 5.52
C ALA A 404 -16.55 7.38 4.23
N GLN A 405 -17.66 6.96 3.62
CA GLN A 405 -18.22 7.53 2.41
C GLN A 405 -18.92 8.89 2.58
N SER A 406 -19.24 9.32 3.80
CA SER A 406 -19.80 10.66 4.03
C SER A 406 -18.75 11.74 4.28
N ARG A 407 -17.51 11.36 4.63
CA ARG A 407 -16.45 12.32 4.94
C ARG A 407 -15.89 12.96 3.67
N THR A 408 -15.57 14.25 3.77
CA THR A 408 -14.86 15.03 2.77
C THR A 408 -13.56 15.58 3.35
N TYR A 409 -12.61 15.88 2.48
CA TYR A 409 -11.34 16.48 2.84
C TYR A 409 -11.02 17.65 1.91
N THR A 410 -10.69 18.80 2.50
CA THR A 410 -10.41 20.06 1.80
C THR A 410 -9.21 20.78 2.45
N CYS A 411 -8.78 21.91 1.88
CA CYS A 411 -7.69 22.70 2.46
C CYS A 411 -7.98 23.17 3.90
N ALA A 412 -9.25 23.35 4.28
CA ALA A 412 -9.65 23.70 5.64
C ALA A 412 -9.31 22.63 6.70
N ASN A 413 -9.04 21.40 6.25
CA ASN A 413 -8.62 20.30 7.14
C ASN A 413 -7.10 20.26 7.37
N LEU A 414 -6.31 21.03 6.61
CA LEU A 414 -4.87 21.11 6.75
C LEU A 414 -4.51 22.20 7.77
N ARG A 415 -3.83 21.82 8.84
CA ARG A 415 -3.38 22.75 9.88
C ARG A 415 -1.85 22.69 10.05
N PRO A 416 -1.19 23.82 10.32
CA PRO A 416 0.22 23.82 10.65
C PRO A 416 0.50 22.93 11.86
N THR A 417 1.61 22.20 11.81
CA THR A 417 2.12 21.40 12.92
C THR A 417 2.68 22.31 14.01
N LYS A 418 2.79 21.81 15.24
CA LYS A 418 3.23 22.59 16.42
C LYS A 418 4.59 23.27 16.27
N ASN A 419 5.48 22.74 15.44
CA ASN A 419 6.82 23.29 15.23
C ASN A 419 6.87 24.37 14.13
N SER A 420 5.71 24.83 13.66
CA SER A 420 5.60 25.88 12.65
C SER A 420 5.87 27.26 13.25
N SER A 421 6.45 28.17 12.47
CA SER A 421 6.61 29.59 12.77
C SER A 421 5.87 30.45 11.72
N PRO A 422 5.75 31.78 11.93
CA PRO A 422 5.12 32.67 10.94
C PRO A 422 5.79 32.65 9.55
N CYS A 423 7.12 32.47 9.50
CA CYS A 423 7.88 32.40 8.26
C CYS A 423 8.05 30.98 7.71
N LEU A 424 7.85 29.94 8.54
CA LEU A 424 8.04 28.55 8.15
C LEU A 424 6.91 27.67 8.69
N GLN A 425 5.96 27.32 7.83
CA GLN A 425 4.81 26.47 8.22
C GLN A 425 4.98 25.05 7.69
N VAL A 426 4.69 24.04 8.51
CA VAL A 426 4.73 22.63 8.08
C VAL A 426 3.37 21.99 8.27
N TYR A 427 2.83 21.39 7.22
CA TYR A 427 1.53 20.74 7.20
C TYR A 427 1.70 19.22 7.16
N GLY A 428 1.12 18.52 8.14
CA GLY A 428 0.95 17.07 8.08
C GLY A 428 -0.17 16.72 7.10
N VAL A 429 0.15 15.95 6.05
CA VAL A 429 -0.79 15.65 4.97
C VAL A 429 -1.12 14.16 4.99
N PRO A 430 -2.37 13.74 5.25
CA PRO A 430 -2.78 12.34 5.38
C PRO A 430 -2.90 11.65 4.00
N TYR A 431 -1.85 11.79 3.17
CA TYR A 431 -1.72 11.12 1.90
C TYR A 431 -1.07 9.75 2.10
N SER A 432 -1.88 8.71 1.98
CA SER A 432 -1.44 7.32 2.02
C SER A 432 -1.36 6.74 0.61
N GLU A 433 -0.35 5.92 0.36
CA GLU A 433 -0.24 5.06 -0.83
C GLU A 433 -0.51 3.58 -0.46
N HIS A 434 -0.93 3.33 0.78
CA HIS A 434 -1.48 2.05 1.23
C HIS A 434 -2.98 2.18 1.45
N SER A 435 -3.66 1.04 1.44
CA SER A 435 -5.10 0.91 1.72
C SER A 435 -5.44 1.27 3.16
N SER A 436 -6.49 2.06 3.34
CA SER A 436 -7.13 2.28 4.65
C SER A 436 -7.86 1.01 5.08
N PHE A 437 -8.23 0.92 6.35
CA PHE A 437 -9.07 -0.17 6.83
C PHE A 437 -10.39 -0.28 6.06
N PHE A 438 -10.97 0.87 5.69
CA PHE A 438 -12.18 0.94 4.87
C PHE A 438 -11.94 0.36 3.47
N GLU A 439 -10.90 0.80 2.77
CA GLU A 439 -10.55 0.31 1.43
C GLU A 439 -10.21 -1.19 1.43
N LEU A 440 -9.47 -1.67 2.44
CA LEU A 440 -9.20 -3.11 2.63
C LEU A 440 -10.49 -3.92 2.84
N SER A 441 -11.39 -3.39 3.66
CA SER A 441 -12.68 -4.04 3.91
C SER A 441 -13.54 -4.09 2.63
N ALA A 442 -13.59 -2.99 1.88
CA ALA A 442 -14.34 -2.94 0.64
C ALA A 442 -13.77 -3.91 -0.40
N PHE A 443 -12.45 -3.98 -0.53
CA PHE A 443 -11.75 -4.95 -1.37
C PHE A 443 -12.06 -6.39 -0.96
N ALA A 444 -11.95 -6.71 0.33
CA ALA A 444 -12.16 -8.07 0.83
C ALA A 444 -13.61 -8.55 0.69
N LEU A 445 -14.59 -7.64 0.78
CA LEU A 445 -16.01 -7.96 0.54
C LEU A 445 -16.36 -8.06 -0.94
N SER A 446 -15.64 -7.33 -1.80
CA SER A 446 -15.92 -7.27 -3.25
C SER A 446 -15.24 -8.38 -4.06
N LEU A 447 -14.32 -9.13 -3.45
CA LEU A 447 -13.56 -10.19 -4.10
C LEU A 447 -14.01 -11.58 -3.63
N ASP A 448 -14.18 -12.54 -4.57
CA ASP A 448 -14.32 -13.95 -4.22
C ASP A 448 -12.92 -14.56 -3.99
N TRP A 449 -12.63 -14.90 -2.75
CA TRP A 449 -11.34 -15.39 -2.30
C TRP A 449 -11.48 -16.63 -1.41
N GLY A 450 -10.51 -17.55 -1.54
CA GLY A 450 -10.37 -18.75 -0.73
C GLY A 450 -9.66 -18.50 0.60
N ARG A 451 -8.43 -17.97 0.53
CA ARG A 451 -7.62 -17.64 1.71
C ARG A 451 -6.97 -16.27 1.57
N MET A 452 -6.93 -15.49 2.65
CA MET A 452 -6.11 -14.27 2.76
C MET A 452 -4.91 -14.51 3.66
N ILE A 453 -3.73 -14.09 3.21
CA ILE A 453 -2.45 -14.22 3.90
C ILE A 453 -1.89 -12.81 4.11
N ALA A 454 -1.74 -12.38 5.35
CA ALA A 454 -1.14 -11.09 5.67
C ALA A 454 0.36 -11.06 5.31
N THR A 455 0.84 -9.97 4.74
CA THR A 455 2.27 -9.79 4.40
C THR A 455 2.96 -8.73 5.28
N VAL A 456 2.19 -7.89 5.99
CA VAL A 456 2.71 -6.78 6.82
C VAL A 456 2.20 -6.90 8.26
N ASN A 457 2.94 -6.38 9.24
CA ASN A 457 2.59 -6.45 10.67
C ASN A 457 2.45 -7.88 11.22
N VAL A 458 3.17 -8.83 10.61
CA VAL A 458 3.11 -10.26 10.95
C VAL A 458 4.10 -10.70 12.03
N GLY A 459 4.97 -9.80 12.50
CA GLY A 459 6.05 -10.14 13.43
C GLY A 459 5.60 -10.57 14.83
N SER A 460 4.42 -10.13 15.29
CA SER A 460 3.88 -10.48 16.61
C SER A 460 2.66 -11.38 16.52
N GLU A 461 2.57 -12.37 17.41
CA GLU A 461 1.41 -13.28 17.47
C GLU A 461 0.10 -12.54 17.76
N SER A 462 0.13 -11.55 18.65
CA SER A 462 -1.03 -10.73 18.99
C SER A 462 -1.51 -9.90 17.79
N GLY A 463 -0.59 -9.37 16.98
CA GLY A 463 -0.89 -8.70 15.71
C GLY A 463 -1.57 -9.66 14.73
N ARG A 464 -0.97 -10.84 14.50
CA ARG A 464 -1.56 -11.88 13.63
C ARG A 464 -2.96 -12.29 14.05
N LYS A 465 -3.20 -12.52 15.35
CA LYS A 465 -4.54 -12.84 15.89
C LYS A 465 -5.55 -11.72 15.65
N LYS A 466 -5.14 -10.45 15.77
CA LYS A 466 -6.02 -9.29 15.48
C LYS A 466 -6.41 -9.26 14.00
N MET A 467 -5.46 -9.47 13.10
CA MET A 467 -5.73 -9.49 11.65
C MET A 467 -6.60 -10.68 11.26
N GLY A 468 -6.35 -11.87 11.82
CA GLY A 468 -7.16 -13.07 11.58
C GLY A 468 -8.64 -12.88 11.90
N ARG A 469 -8.96 -12.25 13.04
CA ARG A 469 -10.36 -11.94 13.40
C ARG A 469 -11.08 -11.05 12.38
N TRP A 470 -10.36 -10.11 11.75
CA TRP A 470 -10.94 -9.27 10.71
C TRP A 470 -11.18 -10.03 9.42
N ILE A 471 -10.24 -10.89 9.02
CA ILE A 471 -10.38 -11.76 7.84
C ILE A 471 -11.57 -12.71 8.02
N GLU A 472 -11.70 -13.34 9.19
CA GLU A 472 -12.85 -14.19 9.54
C GLU A 472 -14.18 -13.40 9.46
N ARG A 473 -14.18 -12.16 9.97
CA ARG A 473 -15.35 -11.28 9.89
C ARG A 473 -15.71 -10.91 8.46
N TRP A 474 -14.73 -10.60 7.60
CA TRP A 474 -14.97 -10.33 6.18
C TRP A 474 -15.53 -11.57 5.47
N GLU A 475 -15.01 -12.75 5.77
CA GLU A 475 -15.52 -14.01 5.19
C GLU A 475 -16.99 -14.24 5.59
N ALA A 476 -17.31 -14.08 6.88
CA ALA A 476 -18.66 -14.26 7.40
C ALA A 476 -19.65 -13.26 6.77
N GLU A 477 -19.28 -11.99 6.62
CA GLU A 477 -20.12 -10.98 6.00
C GLU A 477 -20.33 -11.22 4.50
N ARG A 478 -19.28 -11.62 3.77
CA ARG A 478 -19.38 -11.98 2.35
C ARG A 478 -20.34 -13.15 2.11
N LYS A 479 -20.31 -14.18 2.99
CA LYS A 479 -21.23 -15.32 2.93
C LYS A 479 -22.70 -14.93 3.15
N LYS A 480 -22.97 -13.82 3.86
CA LYS A 480 -24.32 -13.28 4.05
C LYS A 480 -24.78 -12.36 2.90
N GLY A 481 -23.85 -11.62 2.30
CA GLY A 481 -24.12 -10.43 1.46
C GLY A 481 -24.30 -10.65 -0.05
N GLY A 482 -24.67 -11.83 -0.53
CA GLY A 482 -25.11 -12.04 -1.92
C GLY A 482 -24.06 -11.87 -3.04
N GLY A 483 -22.80 -11.53 -2.72
CA GLY A 483 -21.71 -11.41 -3.70
C GLY A 483 -21.87 -10.20 -4.61
N GLY A 484 -21.17 -9.11 -4.31
CA GLY A 484 -21.20 -7.89 -5.13
C GLY A 484 -20.10 -6.92 -4.75
N VAL A 485 -19.75 -6.03 -5.68
CA VAL A 485 -18.78 -4.97 -5.42
C VAL A 485 -19.41 -3.93 -4.49
N VAL A 486 -18.73 -3.61 -3.39
CA VAL A 486 -19.13 -2.54 -2.47
C VAL A 486 -19.25 -1.24 -3.25
N GLN A 487 -20.35 -0.51 -3.05
CA GLN A 487 -20.61 0.77 -3.71
C GLN A 487 -19.38 1.68 -3.57
N TYR A 488 -18.98 2.31 -4.66
CA TYR A 488 -17.78 3.16 -4.73
C TYR A 488 -18.09 4.52 -5.33
N ARG A 489 -17.30 5.53 -4.97
CA ARG A 489 -17.42 6.89 -5.49
C ARG A 489 -16.81 7.04 -6.88
N ALA A 490 -15.66 6.42 -7.13
CA ALA A 490 -14.97 6.44 -8.42
C ALA A 490 -14.18 5.13 -8.65
N PRO A 491 -13.79 4.79 -9.89
CA PRO A 491 -13.05 3.55 -10.15
C PRO A 491 -11.71 3.45 -9.39
N ASP A 492 -11.07 4.58 -9.10
CA ASP A 492 -9.75 4.68 -8.45
C ASP A 492 -9.83 4.80 -6.92
N TYR A 493 -11.03 4.94 -6.32
CA TYR A 493 -11.21 4.90 -4.85
C TYR A 493 -12.67 4.64 -4.41
N TRP A 494 -12.84 3.99 -3.25
CA TRP A 494 -14.15 3.68 -2.67
C TRP A 494 -14.90 4.84 -2.02
#